data_AF-A0A1M3QXZ5-F1
#
_entry.id   AF-A0A1M3QXZ5-F1
#
_cell.length_a   1.000
_cell.length_b   1.000
_cell.length_c   1.000
_cell.angle_alpha   90.00
_cell.angle_beta   90.00
_cell.angle_gamma   90.00
#
_symmetry.space_group_name_H-M   'P 1'
#
loop_
_entity.id
_entity.type
_entity.pdbx_description
1 polymer ?
#
loop_
_entity_poly.entity_id
_entity_poly.type
_entity_poly.pdbx_seq_one_letter_code
_entity_poly.pdbx_strand_id
1 'polypeptide(L)'
;MKRYALHRTVGKSSYILAPLVTLSIFMVSGAGFHKMLSENAPEPVAVGILALNLPGAFGFAAFYILAMLHRKQSDIHMRYMIGTALLMIGPGLGRGLIIYGNIPFESSVSYSDEIVLLIAFALLLYDIIKRKNIKPYLTIFLVLLMAHIFWLTKMGLVWQFIGGGFAKIFY
;
A
#
# COMPACT_ATOMS: atom_id res chain seq x y z
N MET A 1 -28.63 2.00 -15.98
CA MET A 1 -29.03 2.61 -14.67
C MET A 1 -28.92 1.64 -13.47
N LYS A 2 -29.47 0.41 -13.50
CA LYS A 2 -29.39 -0.54 -12.35
C LYS A 2 -27.98 -0.78 -11.79
N ARG A 3 -26.95 -0.89 -12.64
CA ARG A 3 -25.55 -1.13 -12.23
C ARG A 3 -24.91 0.05 -11.47
N TYR A 4 -25.28 1.29 -11.82
CA TYR A 4 -24.77 2.48 -11.14
C TYR A 4 -25.40 2.65 -9.75
N ALA A 5 -26.70 2.39 -9.63
CA ALA A 5 -27.38 2.36 -8.34
C ALA A 5 -26.80 1.26 -7.44
N LEU A 6 -26.52 0.07 -7.99
CA LEU A 6 -25.87 -1.02 -7.26
C LEU A 6 -24.46 -0.63 -6.78
N HIS A 7 -23.60 -0.09 -7.66
CA HIS A 7 -22.28 0.37 -7.29
C HIS A 7 -22.32 1.43 -6.18
N ARG A 8 -23.29 2.35 -6.23
CA ARG A 8 -23.50 3.36 -5.18
C ARG A 8 -23.94 2.75 -3.85
N THR A 9 -24.82 1.74 -3.88
CA THR A 9 -25.28 1.07 -2.65
C THR A 9 -24.18 0.22 -2.03
N VAL A 10 -23.50 -0.60 -2.83
CA VAL A 10 -22.35 -1.42 -2.39
C VAL A 10 -21.23 -0.52 -1.90
N GLY A 11 -20.94 0.57 -2.62
CA GLY A 11 -19.91 1.54 -2.25
C GLY A 11 -20.15 2.22 -0.90
N LYS A 12 -21.39 2.28 -0.38
CA LYS A 12 -21.62 2.78 0.99
C LYS A 12 -20.97 1.90 2.06
N SER A 13 -20.80 0.61 1.80
CA SER A 13 -20.08 -0.27 2.73
C SER A 13 -18.60 0.13 2.89
N SER A 14 -18.00 0.78 1.89
CA SER A 14 -16.58 1.19 1.96
C SER A 14 -16.33 2.23 3.04
N TYR A 15 -17.34 3.01 3.46
CA TYR A 15 -17.21 3.94 4.57
C TYR A 15 -16.85 3.25 5.89
N ILE A 16 -17.20 1.98 6.02
CA ILE A 16 -16.85 1.14 7.19
C ILE A 16 -15.65 0.27 6.83
N LEU A 17 -15.68 -0.40 5.67
CA LEU A 17 -14.64 -1.35 5.28
C LEU A 17 -13.27 -0.69 5.10
N ALA A 18 -13.16 0.49 4.48
CA ALA A 18 -11.85 1.11 4.26
C ALA A 18 -11.16 1.51 5.57
N PRO A 19 -11.83 2.17 6.54
CA PRO A 19 -11.26 2.37 7.87
C PRO A 19 -10.87 1.07 8.57
N LEU A 20 -11.70 0.02 8.48
CA LEU A 20 -11.38 -1.29 9.07
C LEU A 20 -10.17 -1.96 8.41
N VAL A 21 -10.01 -1.84 7.10
CA VAL A 21 -8.83 -2.32 6.37
C VAL A 21 -7.59 -1.55 6.82
N THR A 22 -7.64 -0.23 6.89
CA THR A 22 -6.51 0.59 7.40
C THR A 22 -6.12 0.18 8.82
N LEU A 23 -7.12 0.03 9.70
CA LEU A 23 -6.90 -0.42 11.08
C LEU A 23 -6.32 -1.84 11.13
N SER A 24 -6.82 -2.74 10.28
CA SER A 24 -6.30 -4.10 10.18
C SER A 24 -4.84 -4.13 9.75
N ILE A 25 -4.45 -3.34 8.73
CA ILE A 25 -3.05 -3.24 8.29
C ILE A 25 -2.18 -2.68 9.43
N PHE A 26 -2.66 -1.67 10.16
CA PHE A 26 -1.97 -1.11 11.32
C PHE A 26 -1.76 -2.16 12.43
N MET A 27 -2.79 -2.95 12.76
CA MET A 27 -2.67 -4.02 13.77
C MET A 27 -1.71 -5.13 13.31
N VAL A 28 -1.77 -5.54 12.04
CA VAL A 28 -0.86 -6.54 11.48
C VAL A 28 0.59 -6.05 11.49
N SER A 29 0.82 -4.76 11.25
CA SER A 29 2.15 -4.15 11.34
C SER A 29 2.72 -4.24 12.76
N GLY A 30 1.91 -3.93 13.79
CA GLY A 30 2.32 -4.07 15.19
C GLY A 30 2.57 -5.52 15.59
N ALA A 31 1.71 -6.45 15.15
CA ALA A 31 1.91 -7.87 15.37
C ALA A 31 3.23 -8.37 14.75
N GLY A 32 3.58 -7.91 13.55
CA GLY A 32 4.86 -8.20 12.90
C GLY A 32 6.06 -7.67 13.70
N PHE A 33 5.97 -6.45 14.21
CA PHE A 33 7.00 -5.83 15.05
C PHE A 33 7.24 -6.60 16.35
N HIS A 34 6.17 -6.86 17.12
CA HIS A 34 6.29 -7.60 18.38
C HIS A 34 6.73 -9.05 18.17
N LYS A 35 6.35 -9.67 17.05
CA LYS A 35 6.84 -11.00 16.69
C LYS A 35 8.37 -11.02 16.55
N MET A 36 8.94 -10.06 15.81
CA MET A 36 10.40 -9.95 15.64
C MET A 36 11.11 -9.81 17.00
N LEU A 37 10.58 -8.96 17.88
CA LEU A 37 11.15 -8.80 19.23
C LEU A 37 11.04 -10.07 20.07
N SER A 38 9.91 -10.79 20.00
CA SER A 38 9.71 -12.05 20.73
C SER A 38 10.62 -13.18 20.25
N GLU A 39 11.08 -13.11 18.99
CA GLU A 39 12.05 -14.03 18.40
C GLU A 39 13.51 -13.58 18.65
N ASN A 40 13.73 -12.61 19.56
CA ASN A 40 15.02 -12.01 19.91
C ASN A 40 15.75 -11.34 18.72
N ALA A 41 15.01 -10.88 17.70
CA ALA A 41 15.60 -10.09 16.65
C ALA A 41 16.10 -8.74 17.21
N PRO A 42 17.23 -8.20 16.72
CA PRO A 42 17.67 -6.86 17.08
C PRO A 42 16.58 -5.81 16.79
N GLU A 43 16.43 -4.81 17.66
CA GLU A 43 15.43 -3.74 17.49
C GLU A 43 15.44 -3.10 16.07
N PRO A 44 16.60 -2.82 15.43
CA PRO A 44 16.59 -2.29 14.08
C PRO A 44 15.94 -3.22 13.03
N VAL A 45 16.03 -4.54 13.23
CA VAL A 45 15.38 -5.52 12.35
C VAL A 45 13.87 -5.50 12.58
N ALA A 46 13.43 -5.42 13.85
CA ALA A 46 12.02 -5.26 14.18
C ALA A 46 11.45 -3.95 13.60
N VAL A 47 12.16 -2.83 13.72
CA VAL A 47 11.77 -1.56 13.07
C VAL A 47 11.75 -1.69 11.54
N GLY A 48 12.68 -2.46 10.97
CA GLY A 48 12.75 -2.71 9.53
C GLY A 48 11.48 -3.37 8.98
N ILE A 49 10.85 -4.29 9.73
CA ILE A 49 9.64 -4.99 9.26
C ILE A 49 8.43 -4.05 9.11
N LEU A 50 8.42 -2.92 9.82
CA LEU A 50 7.36 -1.93 9.71
C LEU A 50 7.29 -1.33 8.29
N ALA A 51 8.41 -1.33 7.54
CA ALA A 51 8.45 -0.83 6.16
C ALA A 51 7.53 -1.62 5.22
N LEU A 52 7.20 -2.86 5.57
CA LEU A 52 6.34 -3.73 4.78
C LEU A 52 4.90 -3.20 4.70
N ASN A 53 4.34 -2.77 5.83
CA ASN A 53 2.90 -2.51 5.95
C ASN A 53 2.59 -1.05 6.23
N LEU A 54 3.46 -0.35 6.96
CA LEU A 54 3.17 1.00 7.44
C LEU A 54 3.03 2.02 6.29
N PRO A 55 3.96 2.08 5.31
CA PRO A 55 3.80 2.96 4.15
C PRO A 55 2.54 2.60 3.34
N GLY A 56 2.25 1.31 3.20
CA GLY A 56 1.05 0.81 2.51
C GLY A 56 -0.26 1.20 3.20
N ALA A 57 -0.30 1.20 4.55
CA ALA A 57 -1.46 1.64 5.32
C ALA A 57 -1.77 3.13 5.08
N PHE A 58 -0.74 3.98 5.17
CA PHE A 58 -0.88 5.41 4.87
C PHE A 58 -1.25 5.65 3.40
N GLY A 59 -0.64 4.92 2.47
CA GLY A 59 -0.97 4.97 1.05
C GLY A 59 -2.43 4.60 0.79
N PHE A 60 -2.91 3.50 1.38
CA PHE A 60 -4.30 3.05 1.23
C PHE A 60 -5.28 4.10 1.77
N ALA A 61 -5.03 4.61 2.98
CA ALA A 61 -5.86 5.65 3.57
C ALA A 61 -5.87 6.93 2.71
N ALA A 62 -4.70 7.36 2.24
CA ALA A 62 -4.57 8.55 1.40
C ALA A 62 -5.32 8.38 0.07
N PHE A 63 -5.14 7.26 -0.64
CA PHE A 63 -5.84 6.98 -1.89
C PHE A 63 -7.35 6.89 -1.67
N TYR A 64 -7.81 6.23 -0.61
CA TYR A 64 -9.23 6.14 -0.30
C TYR A 64 -9.82 7.52 -0.02
N ILE A 65 -9.18 8.34 0.82
CA ILE A 65 -9.62 9.71 1.11
C ILE A 65 -9.68 10.52 -0.18
N LEU A 66 -8.63 10.48 -1.01
CA LEU A 66 -8.59 11.19 -2.30
C LEU A 66 -9.69 10.72 -3.26
N ALA A 67 -9.97 9.42 -3.30
CA ALA A 67 -11.08 8.86 -4.08
C ALA A 67 -12.42 9.42 -3.61
N MET A 68 -12.64 9.51 -2.30
CA MET A 68 -13.90 9.98 -1.73
C MET A 68 -14.09 11.49 -1.84
N LEU A 69 -13.01 12.28 -1.70
CA LEU A 69 -13.02 13.72 -1.97
C LEU A 69 -13.41 14.02 -3.42
N HIS A 70 -12.92 13.21 -4.36
CA HIS A 70 -13.22 13.35 -5.79
C HIS A 70 -14.38 12.49 -6.27
N ARG A 71 -15.25 11.97 -5.39
CA ARG A 71 -16.37 11.05 -5.75
C ARG A 71 -17.35 11.61 -6.80
N LYS A 72 -17.41 12.94 -6.97
CA LYS A 72 -18.25 13.61 -7.99
C LYS A 72 -17.57 13.64 -9.37
N GLN A 73 -16.27 13.40 -9.43
CA GLN A 73 -15.46 13.36 -10.65
C GLN A 73 -15.07 11.91 -10.91
N SER A 74 -15.94 11.15 -11.59
CA SER A 74 -15.81 9.70 -11.79
C SER A 74 -14.43 9.28 -12.32
N ASP A 75 -13.85 10.10 -13.19
CA ASP A 75 -12.52 9.90 -13.78
C ASP A 75 -11.41 9.86 -12.71
N ILE A 76 -11.41 10.83 -11.78
CA ILE A 76 -10.42 10.92 -10.70
C ILE A 76 -10.73 9.90 -9.59
N HIS A 77 -12.00 9.75 -9.23
CA HIS A 77 -12.46 8.79 -8.23
C HIS A 77 -11.98 7.37 -8.56
N MET A 78 -12.24 6.92 -9.79
CA MET A 78 -11.87 5.58 -10.24
C MET A 78 -10.36 5.34 -10.16
N ARG A 79 -9.53 6.31 -10.54
CA ARG A 79 -8.07 6.17 -10.50
C ARG A 79 -7.55 5.96 -9.08
N TYR A 80 -8.05 6.73 -8.11
CA TYR A 80 -7.66 6.52 -6.72
C TYR A 80 -8.21 5.22 -6.13
N MET A 81 -9.39 4.75 -6.57
CA MET A 81 -9.86 3.40 -6.24
C MET A 81 -8.99 2.29 -6.87
N ILE A 82 -8.38 2.53 -8.03
CA ILE A 82 -7.36 1.62 -8.58
C ILE A 82 -6.11 1.64 -7.70
N GLY A 83 -5.69 2.81 -7.21
CA GLY A 83 -4.58 2.92 -6.25
C GLY A 83 -4.77 2.06 -4.99
N THR A 84 -5.98 2.04 -4.41
CA THR A 84 -6.25 1.16 -3.25
C THR A 84 -6.22 -0.32 -3.62
N ALA A 85 -6.68 -0.69 -4.82
CA ALA A 85 -6.61 -2.07 -5.31
C ALA A 85 -5.18 -2.54 -5.58
N LEU A 86 -4.31 -1.68 -6.13
CA LEU A 86 -2.91 -2.00 -6.39
C LEU A 86 -2.16 -2.41 -5.13
N LEU A 87 -2.42 -1.75 -3.99
CA LEU A 87 -1.83 -2.11 -2.70
C LEU A 87 -2.22 -3.51 -2.21
N MET A 88 -3.34 -4.07 -2.67
CA MET A 88 -3.78 -5.40 -2.28
C MET A 88 -3.08 -6.52 -3.07
N ILE A 89 -2.46 -6.19 -4.22
CA ILE A 89 -1.74 -7.16 -5.05
C ILE A 89 -0.51 -7.70 -4.31
N GLY A 90 0.24 -6.82 -3.63
CA GLY A 90 1.50 -7.16 -2.95
C GLY A 90 1.40 -8.38 -2.04
N PRO A 91 0.53 -8.36 -0.99
CA PRO A 91 0.37 -9.49 -0.07
C PRO A 91 -0.19 -10.76 -0.72
N GLY A 92 -0.99 -10.63 -1.78
CA GLY A 92 -1.54 -11.79 -2.50
C GLY A 92 -0.47 -12.47 -3.36
N LEU A 93 0.21 -11.69 -4.18
CA LEU A 93 1.26 -12.15 -5.07
C LEU A 93 2.49 -12.65 -4.29
N GLY A 94 2.94 -11.90 -3.28
CA GLY A 94 4.10 -12.26 -2.47
C GLY A 94 3.93 -13.61 -1.78
N ARG A 95 2.73 -13.91 -1.25
CA ARG A 95 2.43 -15.24 -0.69
C ARG A 95 2.46 -16.34 -1.75
N GLY A 96 1.96 -16.05 -2.95
CA GLY A 96 2.04 -16.99 -4.08
C GLY A 96 3.48 -17.32 -4.47
N LEU A 97 4.36 -16.31 -4.54
CA LEU A 97 5.78 -16.46 -4.84
C LEU A 97 6.51 -17.29 -3.76
N ILE A 98 6.18 -17.07 -2.48
CA ILE A 98 6.76 -17.83 -1.37
C ILE A 98 6.31 -19.30 -1.42
N ILE A 99 4.99 -19.54 -1.48
CA ILE A 99 4.42 -20.89 -1.31
C ILE A 99 4.64 -21.76 -2.55
N TYR A 100 4.41 -21.23 -3.74
CA TYR A 100 4.46 -22.00 -4.99
C TYR A 100 5.77 -21.81 -5.75
N GLY A 101 6.41 -20.65 -5.61
CA GLY A 101 7.67 -20.34 -6.27
C GLY A 101 8.92 -20.68 -5.44
N ASN A 102 8.77 -21.01 -4.14
CA ASN A 102 9.87 -21.14 -3.19
C ASN A 102 10.82 -19.93 -3.17
N ILE A 103 10.31 -18.74 -3.48
CA ILE A 103 11.09 -17.51 -3.50
C ILE A 103 11.23 -17.01 -2.06
N PRO A 104 12.43 -16.59 -1.61
CA PRO A 104 12.63 -16.03 -0.27
C PRO A 104 11.67 -14.87 0.02
N PHE A 105 11.30 -14.68 1.28
CA PHE A 105 10.35 -13.65 1.71
C PHE A 105 10.73 -12.26 1.22
N GLU A 106 11.98 -11.86 1.44
CA GLU A 106 12.51 -10.54 1.05
C GLU A 106 12.39 -10.28 -0.45
N SER A 107 12.83 -11.25 -1.27
CA SER A 107 12.73 -11.18 -2.72
C SER A 107 11.28 -11.18 -3.19
N SER A 108 10.41 -11.95 -2.55
CA SER A 108 8.98 -12.02 -2.89
C SER A 108 8.26 -10.70 -2.65
N VAL A 109 8.60 -9.98 -1.58
CA VAL A 109 8.08 -8.63 -1.32
C VAL A 109 8.56 -7.67 -2.41
N SER A 110 9.87 -7.63 -2.68
CA SER A 110 10.44 -6.73 -3.69
C SER A 110 9.85 -6.97 -5.08
N TYR A 111 9.77 -8.23 -5.54
CA TYR A 111 9.19 -8.56 -6.85
C TYR A 111 7.71 -8.18 -6.94
N SER A 112 6.97 -8.33 -5.85
CA SER A 112 5.55 -7.95 -5.82
C SER A 112 5.39 -6.43 -5.94
N ASP A 113 6.21 -5.66 -5.22
CA ASP A 113 6.23 -4.20 -5.31
C ASP A 113 6.68 -3.70 -6.68
N GLU A 114 7.69 -4.31 -7.28
CA GLU A 114 8.19 -3.99 -8.62
C GLU A 114 7.10 -4.21 -9.69
N ILE A 115 6.34 -5.31 -9.59
CA ILE A 115 5.20 -5.58 -10.47
C ILE A 115 4.11 -4.52 -10.28
N VAL A 116 3.78 -4.17 -9.04
CA VAL A 116 2.79 -3.13 -8.73
C VAL A 116 3.24 -1.76 -9.26
N LEU A 117 4.52 -1.42 -9.13
CA LEU A 117 5.13 -0.21 -9.67
C LEU A 117 5.08 -0.19 -11.19
N LEU A 118 5.37 -1.31 -11.85
CA LEU A 118 5.27 -1.43 -13.30
C LEU A 118 3.84 -1.20 -13.78
N ILE A 119 2.84 -1.76 -13.09
CA ILE A 119 1.42 -1.51 -13.40
C ILE A 119 1.07 -0.03 -13.19
N ALA A 120 1.45 0.56 -12.06
CA ALA A 120 1.21 1.98 -11.78
C ALA A 120 1.86 2.90 -12.81
N PHE A 121 3.10 2.59 -13.22
CA PHE A 121 3.82 3.30 -14.26
C PHE A 121 3.14 3.17 -15.63
N ALA A 122 2.69 1.97 -16.01
CA ALA A 122 1.95 1.75 -17.24
C ALA A 122 0.64 2.56 -17.28
N LEU A 123 -0.07 2.64 -16.15
CA LEU A 123 -1.29 3.46 -16.02
C LEU A 123 -0.99 4.95 -16.11
N LEU A 124 0.12 5.42 -15.52
CA LEU A 124 0.58 6.80 -15.67
C LEU A 124 0.94 7.12 -17.13
N LEU A 125 1.70 6.25 -17.80
CA LEU A 125 2.04 6.38 -19.22
C LEU A 125 0.78 6.43 -20.09
N TYR A 126 -0.22 5.59 -19.78
CA TYR A 126 -1.49 5.61 -20.48
C TYR A 126 -2.16 6.99 -20.40
N ASP A 127 -2.22 7.61 -19.22
CA ASP A 127 -2.79 8.95 -19.05
C ASP A 127 -1.95 10.03 -19.77
N ILE A 128 -0.62 9.91 -19.79
CA ILE A 128 0.26 10.82 -20.53
C ILE A 128 -0.03 10.73 -22.04
N ILE A 129 -0.04 9.52 -22.60
CA ILE A 129 -0.27 9.27 -24.04
C ILE A 129 -1.66 9.74 -24.44
N LYS A 130 -2.67 9.50 -23.59
CA LYS A 130 -4.06 9.91 -23.85
C LYS A 130 -4.36 11.36 -23.43
N ARG A 131 -3.36 12.14 -23.01
CA ARG A 131 -3.48 13.53 -22.53
C ARG A 131 -4.60 13.70 -21.50
N LYS A 132 -4.74 12.72 -20.60
CA LYS A 132 -5.67 12.74 -19.48
C LYS A 132 -5.03 13.43 -18.28
N ASN A 133 -5.82 13.61 -17.22
CA ASN A 133 -5.30 14.18 -15.98
C ASN A 133 -4.32 13.19 -15.34
N ILE A 134 -3.02 13.48 -15.44
CA ILE A 134 -1.94 12.62 -14.93
C ILE A 134 -1.85 12.59 -13.39
N LYS A 135 -2.42 13.60 -12.71
CA LYS A 135 -2.22 13.81 -11.26
C LYS A 135 -2.55 12.57 -10.43
N PRO A 136 -3.67 11.84 -10.64
CA PRO A 136 -4.00 10.70 -9.79
C PRO A 136 -2.99 9.56 -9.92
N TYR A 137 -2.64 9.14 -11.15
CA TYR A 137 -1.66 8.06 -11.32
C TYR A 137 -0.23 8.48 -11.00
N LEU A 138 0.11 9.77 -11.15
CA LEU A 138 1.39 10.29 -10.68
C LEU A 138 1.47 10.20 -9.15
N THR A 139 0.44 10.63 -8.43
CA THR A 139 0.36 10.50 -6.96
C THR A 139 0.46 9.03 -6.54
N ILE A 140 -0.27 8.12 -7.20
CA ILE A 140 -0.23 6.69 -6.91
C ILE A 140 1.18 6.13 -7.12
N PHE A 141 1.79 6.41 -8.27
CA PHE A 141 3.14 5.95 -8.59
C PHE A 141 4.17 6.47 -7.58
N LEU A 142 4.14 7.76 -7.23
CA LEU A 142 5.08 8.34 -6.28
C LEU A 142 4.94 7.77 -4.87
N VAL A 143 3.72 7.54 -4.40
CA VAL A 143 3.47 6.93 -3.08
C VAL A 143 3.93 5.48 -3.05
N LEU A 144 3.66 4.70 -4.10
CA LEU A 144 4.13 3.31 -4.20
C LEU A 144 5.66 3.25 -4.33
N LEU A 145 6.26 4.18 -5.07
CA LEU A 145 7.71 4.26 -5.22
C LEU A 145 8.37 4.58 -3.89
N MET A 146 7.80 5.52 -3.14
CA MET A 146 8.28 5.86 -1.80
C MET A 146 8.17 4.66 -0.85
N ALA A 147 7.06 3.92 -0.87
CA ALA A 147 6.89 2.71 -0.08
C ALA A 147 7.96 1.66 -0.41
N HIS A 148 8.22 1.43 -1.71
CA HIS A 148 9.25 0.50 -2.16
C HIS A 148 10.67 0.95 -1.76
N ILE A 149 10.97 2.25 -1.87
CA ILE A 149 12.25 2.80 -1.39
C ILE A 149 12.43 2.54 0.10
N PHE A 150 11.39 2.78 0.92
CA PHE A 150 11.44 2.46 2.35
C PHE A 150 11.67 0.97 2.62
N TRP A 151 11.09 0.08 1.82
CA TRP A 151 11.35 -1.36 1.92
C TRP A 151 12.82 -1.71 1.59
N LEU A 152 13.36 -1.19 0.49
CA LEU A 152 14.75 -1.42 0.08
C LEU A 152 15.75 -0.82 1.08
N THR A 153 15.41 0.31 1.68
CA THR A 153 16.26 1.05 2.63
C THR A 153 15.84 0.87 4.07
N LYS A 154 15.12 -0.23 4.40
CA LYS A 154 14.56 -0.46 5.74
C LYS A 154 15.60 -0.52 6.86
N MET A 155 16.87 -0.81 6.56
CA MET A 155 17.97 -0.75 7.54
C MET A 155 18.73 0.59 7.54
N GLY A 156 18.37 1.51 6.66
CA GLY A 156 18.98 2.83 6.53
C GLY A 156 18.48 3.83 7.57
N LEU A 157 19.29 4.86 7.82
CA LEU A 157 19.05 5.89 8.84
C LEU A 157 17.67 6.54 8.73
N VAL A 158 17.22 6.85 7.51
CA VAL A 158 15.94 7.53 7.28
C VAL A 158 14.76 6.67 7.74
N TRP A 159 14.70 5.40 7.32
CA TRP A 159 13.63 4.51 7.75
C TRP A 159 13.73 4.22 9.24
N GLN A 160 14.92 3.95 9.76
CA GLN A 160 15.10 3.64 11.18
C GLN A 160 14.66 4.80 12.08
N PHE A 161 14.90 6.05 11.67
CA PHE A 161 14.39 7.22 12.37
C PHE A 161 12.86 7.32 12.33
N ILE A 162 12.26 7.20 11.14
CA ILE A 162 10.81 7.32 10.94
C ILE A 162 10.07 6.15 11.62
N GLY A 163 10.43 4.92 11.28
CA GLY A 163 9.84 3.69 11.80
C GLY A 163 10.10 3.50 13.29
N GLY A 164 11.30 3.84 13.78
CA GLY A 164 11.62 3.77 15.20
C GLY A 164 10.87 4.82 16.01
N GLY A 165 10.72 6.04 15.49
CA GLY A 165 9.86 7.06 16.09
C GLY A 165 8.40 6.64 16.13
N PHE A 166 7.91 6.02 15.06
CA PHE A 166 6.55 5.47 15.00
C PHE A 166 6.35 4.34 16.01
N ALA A 167 7.26 3.37 16.06
CA ALA A 167 7.20 2.27 17.01
C ALA A 167 7.09 2.80 18.44
N LYS A 168 7.99 3.67 18.90
CA LYS A 168 7.97 4.23 20.26
C LYS A 168 6.66 4.90 20.68
N ILE A 169 5.88 5.42 19.74
CA ILE A 169 4.61 6.10 20.01
C ILE A 169 3.45 5.09 20.04
N PHE A 170 3.50 4.06 19.19
CA PHE A 170 2.34 3.22 18.86
C PHE A 170 2.49 1.72 19.20
N TYR A 171 3.71 1.21 19.41
CA TYR A 171 4.05 -0.20 19.67
C TYR A 171 5.06 -0.31 20.83
#